data_AF-A0A3A0DAV2-F1
#
_entry.id   AF-A0A3A0DAV2-F1
#
_cell.length_a   1.000
_cell.length_b   1.000
_cell.length_c   1.000
_cell.angle_alpha   90.00
_cell.angle_beta   90.00
_cell.angle_gamma   90.00
#
_symmetry.space_group_name_H-M   'P 1'
#
loop_
_entity.id
_entity.type
_entity.pdbx_description
1 polymer ?
#
loop_
_entity_poly.entity_id
_entity_poly.type
_entity_poly.pdbx_seq_one_letter_code
_entity_poly.pdbx_strand_id
1 'polypeptide(L)'
;MKSKRFAHLLLPALAALALVACQNDDPVSSNDSLNATEDAAESIASAVGADNGGATDQLSDVIELAGASGLQKPAEVLLGKYSEPNTIASIDTSYDPATGTWTLRLERERGNPNGIPYAEISRTYTYQFLNKNGQPQKYWKVGADTAYTIKFNIVEGTGTHRTRRLSQQLTGLSGSFTATGVNTRLVTINGTYFRSAVDTVTTRNAVRTLDHALNLTFTNVQGPRGSRLELSRKISGTVSGTYTAKVTFQRGESYGETTINRSFTINLGGGNATLNISGKNFEADLTSGELK
;
A
#
# COMPACT_ATOMS: atom_id res chain seq x y z
N MET A 1 76.19 52.01 2.45
CA MET A 1 76.46 50.83 1.60
C MET A 1 75.16 50.42 0.92
N LYS A 2 75.25 50.12 -0.38
CA LYS A 2 74.21 49.72 -1.37
C LYS A 2 73.07 48.86 -0.76
N SER A 3 71.79 49.21 -0.98
CA SER A 3 70.90 48.72 -2.07
C SER A 3 70.63 47.20 -1.96
N LYS A 4 69.40 46.69 -1.86
CA LYS A 4 68.34 46.70 -2.90
C LYS A 4 67.16 45.80 -2.44
N ARG A 5 65.93 46.24 -2.76
CA ARG A 5 64.83 45.50 -3.44
C ARG A 5 64.19 44.30 -2.67
N PHE A 6 62.92 43.95 -2.77
CA PHE A 6 61.77 44.27 -3.63
C PHE A 6 60.52 43.63 -2.96
N ALA A 7 59.35 44.26 -3.10
CA ALA A 7 58.08 43.69 -3.61
C ALA A 7 57.52 42.38 -2.96
N HIS A 8 56.25 42.15 -2.64
CA HIS A 8 54.93 42.49 -3.19
C HIS A 8 53.90 42.08 -2.08
N LEU A 9 52.83 42.83 -1.81
CA LEU A 9 51.49 42.71 -2.40
C LEU A 9 50.69 41.46 -1.93
N LEU A 10 49.62 41.67 -1.14
CA LEU A 10 48.35 40.90 -1.03
C LEU A 10 47.64 41.29 0.30
N LEU A 11 46.73 42.26 0.28
CA LEU A 11 45.26 42.17 0.14
C LEU A 11 44.52 41.43 1.30
N PRO A 12 43.34 41.95 1.73
CA PRO A 12 42.65 41.64 2.97
C PRO A 12 41.52 40.60 2.77
N ALA A 13 40.70 40.45 3.82
CA ALA A 13 39.35 39.84 3.84
C ALA A 13 39.27 38.38 4.27
N LEU A 14 38.70 38.13 5.45
CA LEU A 14 37.40 37.46 5.63
C LEU A 14 37.12 37.35 7.13
N ALA A 15 36.29 38.24 7.66
CA ALA A 15 35.66 38.06 8.95
C ALA A 15 34.18 38.41 8.79
N ALA A 16 33.43 37.48 8.20
CA ALA A 16 31.97 37.53 8.21
C ALA A 16 31.41 36.12 7.97
N LEU A 17 30.38 35.79 8.75
CA LEU A 17 29.45 34.66 8.66
C LEU A 17 29.91 33.31 9.23
N ALA A 18 29.72 33.18 10.54
CA ALA A 18 29.25 31.93 11.14
C ALA A 18 27.94 32.22 11.91
N LEU A 19 26.87 32.54 11.18
CA LEU A 19 25.51 32.39 11.69
C LEU A 19 25.11 30.94 11.44
N VAL A 20 25.38 30.10 12.43
CA VAL A 20 24.70 28.81 12.55
C VAL A 20 23.25 29.13 12.87
N ALA A 21 22.41 29.13 11.85
CA ALA A 21 20.97 29.13 12.02
C ALA A 21 20.59 27.74 12.58
N CYS A 22 20.49 27.65 13.91
CA CYS A 22 19.60 26.68 14.53
C CYS A 22 18.18 27.08 14.12
N GLN A 23 17.65 26.45 13.08
CA GLN A 23 16.20 26.39 12.88
C GLN A 23 15.65 25.63 14.08
N ASN A 24 15.11 26.37 15.04
CA ASN A 24 14.16 25.79 15.97
C ASN A 24 12.94 25.41 15.13
N ASP A 25 12.60 24.13 15.11
CA ASP A 25 11.32 23.68 14.58
C ASP A 25 10.23 24.43 15.34
N ASP A 26 9.51 25.34 14.65
CA ASP A 26 8.35 25.99 15.23
C ASP A 26 7.37 24.90 15.70
N PRO A 27 6.81 25.01 16.91
CA PRO A 27 5.84 24.03 17.39
C PRO A 27 4.67 23.97 16.42
N VAL A 28 4.41 22.78 15.88
CA VAL A 28 3.31 22.49 14.94
C VAL A 28 2.02 23.09 15.50
N SER A 29 1.37 23.98 14.75
CA SER A 29 0.13 24.61 15.22
C SER A 29 -0.96 23.53 15.42
N SER A 30 -1.89 23.77 16.34
CA SER A 30 -2.99 22.82 16.60
C SER A 30 -3.81 22.52 15.35
N ASN A 31 -3.94 23.48 14.43
CA ASN A 31 -4.60 23.30 13.13
C ASN A 31 -3.79 22.40 12.18
N ASP A 32 -2.47 22.52 12.18
CA ASP A 32 -1.60 21.66 11.36
C ASP A 32 -1.58 20.21 11.88
N SER A 33 -1.69 20.02 13.20
CA SER A 33 -1.80 18.69 13.82
C SER A 33 -3.12 17.95 13.51
N LEU A 34 -4.22 18.70 13.36
CA LEU A 34 -5.53 18.16 12.96
C LEU A 34 -5.52 17.78 11.48
N ASN A 35 -5.03 18.67 10.61
CA ASN A 35 -4.85 18.42 9.18
C ASN A 35 -3.97 17.18 8.94
N ALA A 36 -2.87 17.06 9.68
CA ALA A 36 -1.97 15.90 9.64
C ALA A 36 -2.64 14.56 9.96
N THR A 37 -3.66 14.55 10.83
CA THR A 37 -4.35 13.30 11.21
C THR A 37 -5.37 12.88 10.16
N GLU A 38 -6.05 13.84 9.54
CA GLU A 38 -6.94 13.60 8.41
C GLU A 38 -6.16 13.15 7.17
N ASP A 39 -5.01 13.77 6.90
CA ASP A 39 -4.15 13.38 5.78
C ASP A 39 -3.60 11.95 5.97
N ALA A 40 -3.21 11.60 7.21
CA ALA A 40 -2.86 10.22 7.55
C ALA A 40 -4.03 9.26 7.31
N ALA A 41 -5.25 9.65 7.71
CA ALA A 41 -6.43 8.82 7.53
C ALA A 41 -6.74 8.58 6.04
N GLU A 42 -6.63 9.60 5.20
CA GLU A 42 -6.84 9.49 3.74
C GLU A 42 -5.78 8.59 3.09
N SER A 43 -4.50 8.77 3.48
CA SER A 43 -3.39 7.93 3.02
C SER A 43 -3.55 6.46 3.44
N ILE A 44 -3.92 6.21 4.70
CA ILE A 44 -4.17 4.84 5.22
C ILE A 44 -5.39 4.20 4.53
N ALA A 45 -6.49 4.94 4.38
CA ALA A 45 -7.68 4.46 3.68
C ALA A 45 -7.35 4.05 2.25
N SER A 46 -6.59 4.90 1.55
CA SER A 46 -6.12 4.62 0.21
C SER A 46 -5.23 3.37 0.18
N ALA A 47 -4.26 3.23 1.10
CA ALA A 47 -3.40 2.06 1.14
C ALA A 47 -4.14 0.72 1.34
N VAL A 48 -5.37 0.75 1.88
CA VAL A 48 -6.18 -0.44 2.14
C VAL A 48 -7.23 -0.70 1.05
N GLY A 49 -7.59 0.30 0.23
CA GLY A 49 -8.59 0.20 -0.84
C GLY A 49 -8.39 -0.95 -1.83
N ALA A 50 -9.48 -1.38 -2.47
CA ALA A 50 -9.46 -2.47 -3.45
C ALA A 50 -9.06 -1.95 -4.84
N ASP A 51 -9.71 -0.91 -5.34
CA ASP A 51 -9.60 -0.47 -6.74
C ASP A 51 -8.25 0.19 -7.03
N ASN A 52 -7.60 0.74 -6.02
CA ASN A 52 -6.31 1.42 -6.12
C ASN A 52 -5.08 0.52 -5.91
N GLY A 53 -5.28 -0.81 -5.86
CA GLY A 53 -4.18 -1.78 -5.65
C GLY A 53 -3.65 -1.83 -4.22
N GLY A 54 -4.46 -1.36 -3.27
CA GLY A 54 -4.23 -1.45 -1.83
C GLY A 54 -4.25 -2.88 -1.29
N ALA A 55 -4.21 -3.00 0.03
CA ALA A 55 -4.15 -4.30 0.70
C ALA A 55 -5.37 -5.19 0.37
N THR A 56 -6.56 -4.62 0.23
CA THR A 56 -7.77 -5.38 -0.12
C THR A 56 -7.66 -6.05 -1.50
N ASP A 57 -6.98 -5.42 -2.47
CA ASP A 57 -6.72 -6.03 -3.78
C ASP A 57 -5.87 -7.31 -3.66
N GLN A 58 -4.87 -7.28 -2.78
CA GLN A 58 -3.93 -8.38 -2.59
C GLN A 58 -4.55 -9.50 -1.74
N LEU A 59 -5.38 -9.15 -0.75
CA LEU A 59 -6.24 -10.13 -0.09
C LEU A 59 -7.19 -10.81 -1.09
N SER A 60 -7.66 -10.06 -2.09
CA SER A 60 -8.48 -10.60 -3.17
C SER A 60 -7.73 -11.63 -4.03
N ASP A 61 -6.42 -11.49 -4.17
CA ASP A 61 -5.56 -12.46 -4.85
C ASP A 61 -5.42 -13.75 -4.05
N VAL A 62 -5.21 -13.64 -2.73
CA VAL A 62 -5.18 -14.80 -1.83
C VAL A 62 -6.51 -15.56 -1.84
N ILE A 63 -7.63 -14.84 -1.82
CA ILE A 63 -8.97 -15.44 -1.88
C ILE A 63 -9.25 -16.11 -3.23
N GLU A 64 -8.82 -15.52 -4.34
CA GLU A 64 -8.96 -16.12 -5.67
C GLU A 64 -8.14 -17.41 -5.79
N LEU A 65 -6.90 -17.43 -5.24
CA LEU A 65 -6.06 -18.63 -5.18
C LEU A 65 -6.73 -19.78 -4.42
N ALA A 66 -7.57 -19.47 -3.42
CA ALA A 66 -8.33 -20.48 -2.69
C ALA A 66 -9.48 -21.10 -3.50
N GLY A 67 -9.78 -20.59 -4.71
CA GLY A 67 -10.78 -21.16 -5.61
C GLY A 67 -10.25 -22.27 -6.51
N ALA A 68 -11.15 -23.10 -7.05
CA ALA A 68 -10.81 -24.24 -7.92
C ALA A 68 -10.01 -23.86 -9.18
N SER A 69 -10.04 -22.59 -9.56
CA SER A 69 -9.43 -22.10 -10.79
C SER A 69 -8.25 -21.14 -10.55
N GLY A 70 -8.03 -20.66 -9.32
CA GLY A 70 -6.90 -19.82 -8.92
C GLY A 70 -6.63 -18.57 -9.78
N LEU A 71 -5.40 -18.05 -9.67
CA LEU A 71 -4.85 -16.96 -10.49
C LEU A 71 -4.14 -17.46 -11.78
N GLN A 72 -4.08 -18.76 -12.01
CA GLN A 72 -3.42 -19.39 -13.16
C GLN A 72 -4.30 -19.36 -14.43
N LYS A 73 -5.24 -18.42 -14.49
CA LYS A 73 -6.22 -18.30 -15.58
C LYS A 73 -5.69 -17.43 -16.71
N PRO A 74 -6.24 -17.59 -17.93
CA PRO A 74 -6.14 -16.55 -18.94
C PRO A 74 -6.62 -15.21 -18.38
N ALA A 75 -5.94 -14.13 -18.75
CA ALA A 75 -6.19 -12.79 -18.25
C ALA A 75 -7.66 -12.38 -18.43
N GLU A 76 -8.30 -12.77 -19.54
CA GLU A 76 -9.68 -12.42 -19.89
C GLU A 76 -10.70 -12.92 -18.86
N VAL A 77 -10.45 -14.08 -18.24
CA VAL A 77 -11.33 -14.65 -17.22
C VAL A 77 -11.16 -13.90 -15.88
N LEU A 78 -9.98 -13.36 -15.63
CA LEU A 78 -9.72 -12.52 -14.46
C LEU A 78 -10.30 -11.13 -14.65
N LEU A 79 -10.28 -10.60 -15.87
CA LEU A 79 -10.88 -9.33 -16.23
C LEU A 79 -12.38 -9.29 -15.94
N GLY A 80 -13.12 -10.34 -16.26
CA GLY A 80 -14.55 -10.46 -15.95
C GLY A 80 -14.89 -10.54 -14.45
N LYS A 81 -13.89 -10.51 -13.56
CA LYS A 81 -14.06 -10.50 -12.10
C LYS A 81 -13.85 -9.11 -11.47
N TYR A 82 -13.53 -8.11 -12.28
CA TYR A 82 -13.50 -6.71 -11.85
C TYR A 82 -14.83 -6.03 -12.18
N SER A 83 -15.26 -5.13 -11.29
CA SER A 83 -16.44 -4.29 -11.47
C SER A 83 -16.20 -3.14 -12.45
N GLU A 84 -14.93 -2.75 -12.66
CA GLU A 84 -14.59 -1.51 -13.34
C GLU A 84 -14.42 -1.68 -14.87
N PRO A 85 -15.04 -0.79 -15.67
CA PRO A 85 -14.81 -0.73 -17.11
C PRO A 85 -13.36 -0.33 -17.41
N ASN A 86 -12.82 -0.81 -18.54
CA ASN A 86 -11.44 -0.58 -18.98
C ASN A 86 -10.36 -1.18 -18.05
N THR A 87 -10.67 -2.28 -17.36
CA THR A 87 -9.63 -3.02 -16.64
C THR A 87 -8.81 -3.84 -17.63
N ILE A 88 -7.48 -3.73 -17.54
CA ILE A 88 -6.51 -4.57 -18.24
C ILE A 88 -5.74 -5.38 -17.18
N ALA A 89 -5.41 -6.63 -17.49
CA ALA A 89 -4.64 -7.48 -16.61
C ALA A 89 -3.73 -8.40 -17.41
N SER A 90 -2.55 -8.68 -16.87
CA SER A 90 -1.63 -9.70 -17.36
C SER A 90 -1.15 -10.53 -16.17
N ILE A 91 -1.09 -11.84 -16.35
CA ILE A 91 -0.57 -12.77 -15.35
C ILE A 91 0.41 -13.73 -16.02
N ASP A 92 1.60 -13.84 -15.43
CA ASP A 92 2.59 -14.86 -15.73
C ASP A 92 2.87 -15.68 -14.47
N THR A 93 3.01 -17.00 -14.62
CA THR A 93 3.25 -17.91 -13.49
C THR A 93 4.27 -18.97 -13.82
N SER A 94 5.13 -19.28 -12.84
CA SER A 94 6.08 -20.38 -12.90
C SER A 94 6.04 -21.20 -11.62
N TYR A 95 6.27 -22.50 -11.72
CA TYR A 95 6.26 -23.43 -10.59
C TYR A 95 7.62 -24.07 -10.39
N ASP A 96 8.14 -24.00 -9.18
CA ASP A 96 9.33 -24.72 -8.75
C ASP A 96 8.94 -26.01 -8.01
N PRO A 97 9.16 -27.20 -8.59
CA PRO A 97 8.84 -28.47 -7.96
C PRO A 97 9.74 -28.81 -6.76
N ALA A 98 10.93 -28.23 -6.64
CA ALA A 98 11.85 -28.53 -5.54
C ALA A 98 11.34 -27.94 -4.21
N THR A 99 10.79 -26.72 -4.27
CA THR A 99 10.21 -26.05 -3.10
C THR A 99 8.70 -26.18 -3.02
N GLY A 100 8.04 -26.60 -4.12
CA GLY A 100 6.58 -26.62 -4.23
C GLY A 100 5.97 -25.22 -4.26
N THR A 101 6.71 -24.24 -4.77
CA THR A 101 6.34 -22.82 -4.75
C THR A 101 6.01 -22.33 -6.14
N TRP A 102 4.96 -21.50 -6.25
CA TRP A 102 4.66 -20.72 -7.43
C TRP A 102 5.25 -19.32 -7.30
N THR A 103 5.79 -18.81 -8.41
CA THR A 103 6.06 -17.38 -8.60
C THR A 103 5.03 -16.84 -9.58
N LEU A 104 4.45 -15.69 -9.26
CA LEU A 104 3.46 -15.01 -10.10
C LEU A 104 3.87 -13.56 -10.33
N ARG A 105 3.84 -13.13 -11.59
CA ARG A 105 3.95 -11.72 -11.98
C ARG A 105 2.59 -11.26 -12.47
N LEU A 106 2.17 -10.12 -11.95
CA LEU A 106 0.86 -9.56 -12.18
C LEU A 106 1.02 -8.11 -12.62
N GLU A 107 0.30 -7.74 -13.67
CA GLU A 107 0.10 -6.36 -14.06
C GLU A 107 -1.41 -6.09 -14.14
N ARG A 108 -1.84 -4.92 -13.67
CA ARG A 108 -3.23 -4.45 -13.77
C ARG A 108 -3.25 -2.96 -14.05
N GLU A 109 -4.16 -2.58 -14.92
CA GLU A 109 -4.55 -1.19 -15.15
C GLU A 109 -6.07 -1.08 -14.93
N ARG A 110 -6.51 -0.03 -14.26
CA ARG A 110 -7.93 0.21 -13.94
C ARG A 110 -8.30 1.65 -14.22
N GLY A 111 -9.46 1.82 -14.84
CA GLY A 111 -9.95 3.14 -15.23
C GLY A 111 -9.26 3.65 -16.50
N ASN A 112 -9.38 4.94 -16.74
CA ASN A 112 -8.73 5.60 -17.89
C ASN A 112 -7.46 6.31 -17.38
N PRO A 113 -6.30 6.20 -18.06
CA PRO A 113 -5.08 6.93 -17.69
C PRO A 113 -5.29 8.41 -17.40
N ASN A 114 -6.21 9.05 -18.13
CA ASN A 114 -6.58 10.46 -17.99
C ASN A 114 -7.83 10.69 -17.10
N GLY A 115 -8.50 9.64 -16.64
CA GLY A 115 -9.67 9.68 -15.76
C GLY A 115 -9.39 9.58 -14.26
N ILE A 116 -10.44 9.79 -13.46
CA ILE A 116 -10.43 9.61 -12.01
C ILE A 116 -11.66 8.76 -11.64
N PRO A 117 -11.50 7.60 -10.96
CA PRO A 117 -10.24 7.02 -10.49
C PRO A 117 -9.40 6.38 -11.59
N TYR A 118 -8.10 6.19 -11.33
CA TYR A 118 -7.17 5.41 -12.15
C TYR A 118 -6.15 4.69 -11.27
N ALA A 119 -5.73 3.49 -11.67
CA ALA A 119 -4.64 2.77 -11.03
C ALA A 119 -3.84 1.92 -12.02
N GLU A 120 -2.52 1.90 -11.84
CA GLU A 120 -1.58 1.02 -12.51
C GLU A 120 -0.78 0.25 -11.47
N ILE A 121 -0.73 -1.06 -11.59
CA ILE A 121 -0.30 -1.97 -10.54
C ILE A 121 0.57 -3.05 -11.16
N SER A 122 1.81 -3.20 -10.68
CA SER A 122 2.66 -4.35 -10.97
C SER A 122 3.12 -5.03 -9.69
N ARG A 123 3.05 -6.36 -9.64
CA ARG A 123 3.31 -7.14 -8.42
C ARG A 123 4.00 -8.45 -8.76
N THR A 124 4.93 -8.84 -7.89
CA THR A 124 5.51 -10.19 -7.88
C THR A 124 5.15 -10.88 -6.58
N TYR A 125 4.54 -12.06 -6.67
CA TYR A 125 4.14 -12.88 -5.55
C TYR A 125 4.86 -14.23 -5.56
N THR A 126 5.04 -14.80 -4.37
CA THR A 126 5.25 -16.24 -4.22
C THR A 126 4.12 -16.86 -3.43
N TYR A 127 3.70 -18.09 -3.78
CA TYR A 127 2.70 -18.80 -3.00
C TYR A 127 2.86 -20.32 -3.04
N GLN A 128 2.34 -20.98 -2.01
CA GLN A 128 2.40 -22.42 -1.85
C GLN A 128 1.05 -22.94 -1.33
N PHE A 129 0.54 -23.98 -1.98
CA PHE A 129 -0.62 -24.72 -1.50
C PHE A 129 -0.15 -25.85 -0.58
N LEU A 130 -0.71 -25.93 0.62
CA LEU A 130 -0.40 -26.96 1.60
C LEU A 130 -1.65 -27.79 1.89
N ASN A 131 -1.50 -29.11 1.88
CA ASN A 131 -2.58 -30.01 2.26
C ASN A 131 -2.78 -30.08 3.79
N LYS A 132 -3.67 -30.96 4.25
CA LYS A 132 -3.97 -31.13 5.69
C LYS A 132 -2.75 -31.49 6.56
N ASN A 133 -1.74 -32.12 5.96
CA ASN A 133 -0.51 -32.53 6.64
C ASN A 133 0.60 -31.48 6.52
N GLY A 134 0.30 -30.30 6.00
CA GLY A 134 1.29 -29.25 5.75
C GLY A 134 2.24 -29.56 4.59
N GLN A 135 1.94 -30.55 3.75
CA GLN A 135 2.78 -30.92 2.62
C GLN A 135 2.46 -30.08 1.39
N PRO A 136 3.47 -29.62 0.63
CA PRO A 136 3.26 -28.86 -0.60
C PRO A 136 2.52 -29.69 -1.65
N GLN A 137 1.64 -29.02 -2.38
CA GLN A 137 1.02 -29.56 -3.58
C GLN A 137 0.96 -28.50 -4.67
N LYS A 138 0.98 -28.94 -5.94
CA LYS A 138 1.08 -28.03 -7.07
C LYS A 138 -0.17 -27.15 -7.24
N TYR A 139 -1.35 -27.64 -6.95
CA TYR A 139 -2.59 -26.89 -7.15
C TYR A 139 -3.43 -26.88 -5.88
N TRP A 140 -4.45 -26.02 -5.83
CA TRP A 140 -5.45 -26.01 -4.76
C TRP A 140 -6.09 -27.39 -4.55
N LYS A 141 -6.21 -28.22 -5.61
CA LYS A 141 -6.72 -29.59 -5.52
C LYS A 141 -5.89 -30.54 -6.37
N VAL A 142 -5.52 -31.68 -5.80
CA VAL A 142 -4.80 -32.78 -6.46
C VAL A 142 -5.55 -34.07 -6.17
N GLY A 143 -6.21 -34.63 -7.20
CA GLY A 143 -7.11 -35.77 -7.02
C GLY A 143 -8.29 -35.42 -6.10
N ALA A 144 -8.40 -36.10 -4.96
CA ALA A 144 -9.40 -35.83 -3.93
C ALA A 144 -8.91 -34.88 -2.82
N ASP A 145 -7.60 -34.62 -2.72
CA ASP A 145 -7.02 -33.77 -1.69
C ASP A 145 -7.12 -32.29 -2.08
N THR A 146 -7.36 -31.43 -1.09
CA THR A 146 -7.49 -29.98 -1.27
C THR A 146 -6.51 -29.25 -0.36
N ALA A 147 -6.14 -28.04 -0.73
CA ALA A 147 -5.31 -27.19 0.11
C ALA A 147 -6.11 -26.74 1.33
N TYR A 148 -5.51 -26.88 2.50
CA TYR A 148 -6.04 -26.36 3.76
C TYR A 148 -5.44 -24.99 4.07
N THR A 149 -4.21 -24.78 3.60
CA THR A 149 -3.45 -23.55 3.83
C THR A 149 -2.83 -23.07 2.53
N ILE A 150 -2.81 -21.74 2.35
CA ILE A 150 -2.00 -21.05 1.35
C ILE A 150 -1.02 -20.17 2.10
N LYS A 151 0.27 -20.36 1.86
CA LYS A 151 1.29 -19.36 2.21
C LYS A 151 1.46 -18.44 1.01
N PHE A 152 1.39 -17.14 1.22
CA PHE A 152 1.45 -16.14 0.16
C PHE A 152 2.38 -15.01 0.60
N ASN A 153 3.34 -14.63 -0.25
CA ASN A 153 4.24 -13.52 0.02
C ASN A 153 4.23 -12.54 -1.13
N ILE A 154 4.27 -11.27 -0.79
CA ILE A 154 4.51 -10.18 -1.73
C ILE A 154 6.01 -9.94 -1.72
N VAL A 155 6.65 -10.24 -2.85
CA VAL A 155 8.10 -10.08 -3.03
C VAL A 155 8.42 -8.63 -3.29
N GLU A 156 7.67 -8.02 -4.20
CA GLU A 156 7.83 -6.63 -4.61
C GLU A 156 6.58 -6.13 -5.32
N GLY A 157 6.51 -4.81 -5.50
CA GLY A 157 5.50 -4.21 -6.35
C GLY A 157 5.77 -2.73 -6.61
N THR A 158 5.25 -2.27 -7.73
CA THR A 158 5.25 -0.87 -8.15
C THR A 158 3.84 -0.46 -8.54
N GLY A 159 3.54 0.83 -8.52
CA GLY A 159 2.25 1.27 -9.00
C GLY A 159 1.93 2.70 -8.68
N THR A 160 0.98 3.22 -9.42
CA THR A 160 0.41 4.54 -9.21
C THR A 160 -1.09 4.41 -9.09
N HIS A 161 -1.70 5.33 -8.35
CA HIS A 161 -3.14 5.50 -8.45
C HIS A 161 -3.50 6.95 -8.18
N ARG A 162 -4.72 7.29 -8.56
CA ARG A 162 -5.27 8.62 -8.37
C ARG A 162 -6.77 8.54 -8.16
N THR A 163 -7.20 9.13 -7.07
CA THR A 163 -8.60 9.31 -6.68
C THR A 163 -8.97 10.79 -6.83
N ARG A 164 -10.14 11.20 -6.34
CA ARG A 164 -10.51 12.63 -6.35
C ARG A 164 -9.72 13.44 -5.32
N ARG A 165 -9.19 12.78 -4.30
CA ARG A 165 -8.57 13.42 -3.13
C ARG A 165 -7.06 13.21 -3.08
N LEU A 166 -6.56 12.14 -3.68
CA LEU A 166 -5.18 11.69 -3.49
C LEU A 166 -4.59 11.13 -4.78
N SER A 167 -3.34 11.47 -5.06
CA SER A 167 -2.50 10.79 -6.05
C SER A 167 -1.35 10.11 -5.34
N GLN A 168 -0.93 8.94 -5.80
CA GLN A 168 0.05 8.12 -5.09
C GLN A 168 1.08 7.52 -6.04
N GLN A 169 2.33 7.49 -5.61
CA GLN A 169 3.42 6.72 -6.20
C GLN A 169 3.97 5.72 -5.18
N LEU A 170 3.87 4.43 -5.47
CA LEU A 170 4.42 3.36 -4.62
C LEU A 170 5.95 3.33 -4.74
N THR A 171 6.64 3.24 -3.61
CA THR A 171 8.11 3.17 -3.53
C THR A 171 8.62 1.88 -2.90
N GLY A 172 7.78 1.17 -2.15
CA GLY A 172 8.13 -0.10 -1.52
C GLY A 172 6.90 -0.92 -1.14
N LEU A 173 7.00 -2.24 -1.27
CA LEU A 173 5.91 -3.15 -1.00
C LEU A 173 6.43 -4.53 -0.63
N SER A 174 5.97 -5.07 0.49
CA SER A 174 6.18 -6.47 0.86
C SER A 174 5.07 -6.95 1.78
N GLY A 175 5.00 -8.26 1.99
CA GLY A 175 4.00 -8.82 2.88
C GLY A 175 4.05 -10.34 2.92
N SER A 176 3.48 -10.91 3.97
CA SER A 176 3.38 -12.35 4.15
C SER A 176 2.03 -12.67 4.76
N PHE A 177 1.22 -13.42 4.02
CA PHE A 177 -0.11 -13.85 4.41
C PHE A 177 -0.16 -15.37 4.51
N THR A 178 -0.85 -15.85 5.55
CA THR A 178 -1.24 -17.24 5.69
C THR A 178 -2.76 -17.31 5.63
N ALA A 179 -3.27 -17.92 4.57
CA ALA A 179 -4.68 -18.22 4.40
C ALA A 179 -4.96 -19.64 4.92
N THR A 180 -5.90 -19.82 5.84
CA THR A 180 -6.36 -21.12 6.35
C THR A 180 -7.84 -21.31 6.06
N GLY A 181 -8.33 -22.55 6.20
CA GLY A 181 -9.72 -22.88 5.84
C GLY A 181 -9.97 -22.84 4.32
N VAL A 182 -8.90 -22.95 3.52
CA VAL A 182 -8.91 -22.89 2.05
C VAL A 182 -9.75 -24.01 1.41
N ASN A 183 -9.94 -25.11 2.13
CA ASN A 183 -10.80 -26.22 1.75
C ASN A 183 -12.29 -25.99 2.09
N THR A 184 -12.62 -24.94 2.84
CA THR A 184 -13.99 -24.63 3.31
C THR A 184 -14.61 -23.47 2.53
N ARG A 185 -15.84 -23.04 2.89
CA ARG A 185 -16.49 -21.89 2.25
C ARG A 185 -15.85 -20.55 2.64
N LEU A 186 -15.26 -20.47 3.83
CA LEU A 186 -14.72 -19.24 4.40
C LEU A 186 -13.21 -19.41 4.60
N VAL A 187 -12.44 -18.47 4.05
CA VAL A 187 -10.99 -18.44 4.20
C VAL A 187 -10.65 -17.41 5.26
N THR A 188 -9.75 -17.74 6.18
CA THR A 188 -9.21 -16.80 7.17
C THR A 188 -7.78 -16.46 6.81
N ILE A 189 -7.44 -15.17 6.78
CA ILE A 189 -6.13 -14.64 6.42
C ILE A 189 -5.56 -13.92 7.63
N ASN A 190 -4.33 -14.30 7.98
CA ASN A 190 -3.51 -13.61 8.96
C ASN A 190 -2.17 -13.25 8.31
N GLY A 191 -1.52 -12.18 8.76
CA GLY A 191 -0.19 -11.86 8.25
C GLY A 191 0.23 -10.42 8.41
N THR A 192 1.30 -10.06 7.73
CA THR A 192 1.90 -8.72 7.76
C THR A 192 1.98 -8.14 6.36
N TYR A 193 1.99 -6.81 6.30
CA TYR A 193 2.10 -6.06 5.07
C TYR A 193 2.85 -4.77 5.33
N PHE A 194 3.75 -4.44 4.43
CA PHE A 194 4.50 -3.20 4.43
C PHE A 194 4.27 -2.48 3.10
N ARG A 195 4.07 -1.17 3.18
CA ARG A 195 3.97 -0.27 2.04
C ARG A 195 4.73 1.00 2.35
N SER A 196 5.52 1.50 1.40
CA SER A 196 5.97 2.88 1.39
C SER A 196 5.57 3.55 0.09
N ALA A 197 5.19 4.82 0.16
CA ALA A 197 4.72 5.57 -0.99
C ALA A 197 4.86 7.08 -0.78
N VAL A 198 4.78 7.82 -1.87
CA VAL A 198 4.61 9.27 -1.85
C VAL A 198 3.19 9.59 -2.29
N ASP A 199 2.40 10.16 -1.38
CA ASP A 199 1.05 10.62 -1.65
C ASP A 199 1.03 12.14 -1.84
N THR A 200 0.19 12.62 -2.74
CA THR A 200 -0.08 14.04 -2.94
C THR A 200 -1.57 14.29 -2.76
N VAL A 201 -1.90 15.11 -1.77
CA VAL A 201 -3.25 15.57 -1.47
C VAL A 201 -3.37 17.03 -1.91
N THR A 202 -4.16 17.28 -2.95
CA THR A 202 -4.36 18.62 -3.50
C THR A 202 -5.70 19.17 -3.07
N THR A 203 -5.68 20.34 -2.43
CA THR A 203 -6.87 21.13 -2.13
C THR A 203 -6.86 22.40 -2.98
N ARG A 204 -7.95 23.19 -2.95
CA ARG A 204 -8.03 24.46 -3.70
C ARG A 204 -6.87 25.41 -3.39
N ASN A 205 -6.34 25.39 -2.16
CA ASN A 205 -5.40 26.40 -1.68
C ASN A 205 -4.06 25.83 -1.19
N ALA A 206 -3.86 24.51 -1.22
CA ALA A 206 -2.65 23.88 -0.70
C ALA A 206 -2.38 22.54 -1.37
N VAL A 207 -1.10 22.24 -1.58
CA VAL A 207 -0.60 20.92 -1.95
C VAL A 207 0.11 20.35 -0.72
N ARG A 208 -0.20 19.10 -0.41
CA ARG A 208 0.44 18.37 0.67
C ARG A 208 1.03 17.08 0.12
N THR A 209 2.30 16.87 0.38
CA THR A 209 3.03 15.66 -0.03
C THR A 209 3.38 14.85 1.20
N LEU A 210 3.05 13.56 1.20
CA LEU A 210 3.31 12.64 2.29
C LEU A 210 4.24 11.55 1.78
N ASP A 211 5.51 11.60 2.15
CA ASP A 211 6.44 10.48 1.95
C ASP A 211 6.34 9.58 3.18
N HIS A 212 5.73 8.40 3.00
CA HIS A 212 5.25 7.60 4.11
C HIS A 212 5.62 6.12 4.02
N ALA A 213 5.59 5.50 5.19
CA ALA A 213 5.69 4.07 5.41
C ALA A 213 4.56 3.58 6.32
N LEU A 214 3.97 2.46 5.94
CA LEU A 214 2.85 1.82 6.56
C LEU A 214 3.19 0.36 6.87
N ASN A 215 3.02 -0.02 8.14
CA ASN A 215 3.12 -1.41 8.58
C ASN A 215 1.75 -1.87 9.06
N LEU A 216 1.24 -2.97 8.51
CA LEU A 216 -0.05 -3.56 8.87
C LEU A 216 0.13 -4.99 9.36
N THR A 217 -0.71 -5.36 10.32
CA THR A 217 -0.92 -6.73 10.78
C THR A 217 -2.38 -7.09 10.61
N PHE A 218 -2.66 -8.11 9.80
CA PHE A 218 -3.98 -8.64 9.53
C PHE A 218 -4.27 -9.75 10.53
N THR A 219 -5.38 -9.61 11.25
CA THR A 219 -5.82 -10.58 12.25
C THR A 219 -7.24 -11.04 11.93
N ASN A 220 -7.37 -12.34 11.69
CA ASN A 220 -8.62 -13.02 11.40
C ASN A 220 -9.43 -12.35 10.28
N VAL A 221 -8.77 -11.94 9.20
CA VAL A 221 -9.46 -11.36 8.06
C VAL A 221 -10.10 -12.45 7.23
N GLN A 222 -11.41 -12.45 7.13
CA GLN A 222 -12.19 -13.53 6.54
C GLN A 222 -12.84 -13.11 5.24
N GLY A 223 -12.93 -14.03 4.29
CA GLY A 223 -13.62 -13.81 3.02
C GLY A 223 -14.09 -15.12 2.36
N PRO A 224 -15.06 -15.05 1.42
CA PRO A 224 -15.60 -16.22 0.75
C PRO A 224 -14.58 -16.82 -0.23
N ARG A 225 -14.34 -18.12 -0.13
CA ARG A 225 -13.38 -18.84 -0.99
C ARG A 225 -13.63 -18.61 -2.48
N GLY A 226 -12.58 -18.24 -3.23
CA GLY A 226 -12.61 -18.16 -4.69
C GLY A 226 -13.49 -17.04 -5.27
N SER A 227 -13.97 -16.12 -4.43
CA SER A 227 -14.90 -15.05 -4.81
C SER A 227 -14.21 -13.68 -4.72
N ARG A 228 -13.44 -13.32 -5.74
CA ARG A 228 -12.81 -12.00 -5.91
C ARG A 228 -13.80 -10.86 -6.17
N LEU A 229 -14.84 -11.09 -6.97
CA LEU A 229 -15.77 -10.03 -7.38
C LEU A 229 -16.44 -9.41 -6.14
N GLU A 230 -16.38 -8.07 -6.03
CA GLU A 230 -16.91 -7.29 -4.89
C GLU A 230 -16.36 -7.78 -3.53
N LEU A 231 -15.10 -8.24 -3.47
CA LEU A 231 -14.55 -8.81 -2.24
C LEU A 231 -14.52 -7.77 -1.09
N SER A 232 -14.29 -6.49 -1.39
CA SER A 232 -14.36 -5.40 -0.41
C SER A 232 -15.64 -5.42 0.42
N ARG A 233 -16.78 -5.83 -0.17
CA ARG A 233 -18.08 -5.95 0.49
C ARG A 233 -18.26 -7.22 1.31
N LYS A 234 -17.38 -8.20 1.13
CA LYS A 234 -17.52 -9.58 1.63
C LYS A 234 -16.42 -9.95 2.62
N ILE A 235 -15.47 -9.05 2.88
CA ILE A 235 -14.43 -9.27 3.89
C ILE A 235 -14.81 -8.67 5.23
N SER A 236 -14.29 -9.28 6.29
CA SER A 236 -14.38 -8.77 7.65
C SER A 236 -13.14 -9.14 8.45
N GLY A 237 -12.88 -8.44 9.55
CA GLY A 237 -11.76 -8.72 10.44
C GLY A 237 -11.07 -7.44 10.88
N THR A 238 -9.89 -7.56 11.47
CA THR A 238 -9.18 -6.42 12.06
C THR A 238 -7.78 -6.30 11.45
N VAL A 239 -7.39 -5.06 11.19
CA VAL A 239 -6.03 -4.69 10.82
C VAL A 239 -5.51 -3.72 11.87
N SER A 240 -4.31 -3.94 12.40
CA SER A 240 -3.61 -2.98 13.25
C SER A 240 -2.35 -2.50 12.54
N GLY A 241 -1.93 -1.26 12.78
CA GLY A 241 -0.74 -0.77 12.10
C GLY A 241 -0.11 0.48 12.68
N THR A 242 1.01 0.82 12.06
CA THR A 242 1.72 2.09 12.26
C THR A 242 1.90 2.80 10.93
N TYR A 243 1.75 4.12 10.96
CA TYR A 243 1.93 5.03 9.84
C TYR A 243 2.94 6.10 10.25
N THR A 244 4.00 6.23 9.47
CA THR A 244 5.02 7.26 9.63
C THR A 244 5.14 8.02 8.32
N ALA A 245 5.04 9.34 8.34
CA ALA A 245 5.23 10.15 7.14
C ALA A 245 5.99 11.43 7.42
N LYS A 246 6.85 11.82 6.47
CA LYS A 246 7.32 13.20 6.33
C LYS A 246 6.33 13.94 5.45
N VAL A 247 5.70 14.98 6.01
CA VAL A 247 4.68 15.78 5.32
C VAL A 247 5.27 17.13 4.95
N THR A 248 5.14 17.49 3.69
CA THR A 248 5.47 18.80 3.16
C THR A 248 4.19 19.55 2.83
N PHE A 249 4.06 20.78 3.33
CA PHE A 249 2.94 21.67 3.07
C PHE A 249 3.40 22.82 2.19
N GLN A 250 2.69 23.04 1.08
CA GLN A 250 2.93 24.17 0.19
C GLN A 250 1.65 24.96 -0.05
N ARG A 251 1.68 26.27 0.23
CA ARG A 251 0.60 27.23 -0.02
C ARG A 251 1.17 28.52 -0.61
N GLY A 252 1.03 28.72 -1.92
CA GLY A 252 1.70 29.82 -2.61
C GLY A 252 3.22 29.69 -2.45
N GLU A 253 3.85 30.72 -1.88
CA GLU A 253 5.28 30.73 -1.55
C GLU A 253 5.61 30.16 -0.17
N SER A 254 4.60 29.90 0.67
CA SER A 254 4.80 29.34 2.02
C SER A 254 5.11 27.84 1.97
N TYR A 255 6.11 27.43 2.74
CA TYR A 255 6.61 26.06 2.85
C TYR A 255 6.73 25.64 4.31
N GLY A 256 6.34 24.41 4.63
CA GLY A 256 6.55 23.81 5.95
C GLY A 256 6.72 22.30 5.86
N GLU A 257 7.46 21.73 6.81
CA GLU A 257 7.63 20.29 6.96
C GLU A 257 7.23 19.83 8.36
N THR A 258 6.69 18.62 8.46
CA THR A 258 6.52 17.97 9.75
C THR A 258 6.63 16.45 9.59
N THR A 259 6.81 15.74 10.70
CA THR A 259 6.78 14.28 10.72
C THR A 259 5.59 13.82 11.54
N ILE A 260 4.82 12.89 10.99
CA ILE A 260 3.64 12.32 11.63
C ILE A 260 3.88 10.85 11.90
N ASN A 261 3.61 10.44 13.15
CA ASN A 261 3.63 9.06 13.58
C ASN A 261 2.26 8.73 14.16
N ARG A 262 1.62 7.67 13.68
CA ARG A 262 0.28 7.27 14.11
C ARG A 262 0.25 5.75 14.28
N SER A 263 -0.29 5.30 15.40
CA SER A 263 -0.77 3.92 15.56
C SER A 263 -2.28 3.90 15.33
N PHE A 264 -2.78 2.83 14.73
CA PHE A 264 -4.19 2.76 14.38
C PHE A 264 -4.70 1.32 14.31
N THR A 265 -6.03 1.21 14.30
CA THR A 265 -6.75 -0.04 14.01
C THR A 265 -7.81 0.21 12.95
N ILE A 266 -8.04 -0.77 12.09
CA ILE A 266 -9.09 -0.77 11.08
C ILE A 266 -9.98 -1.97 11.32
N ASN A 267 -11.28 -1.74 11.45
CA ASN A 267 -12.28 -2.80 11.40
C ASN A 267 -12.84 -2.88 9.98
N LEU A 268 -12.68 -4.04 9.36
CA LEU A 268 -13.18 -4.32 8.01
C LEU A 268 -14.58 -4.92 8.13
N GLY A 269 -15.52 -4.44 7.30
CA GLY A 269 -16.85 -5.06 7.22
C GLY A 269 -17.82 -4.32 6.33
N GLY A 270 -18.66 -5.06 5.61
CA GLY A 270 -19.80 -4.50 4.87
C GLY A 270 -19.43 -3.49 3.78
N GLY A 271 -18.23 -3.58 3.21
CA GLY A 271 -17.72 -2.63 2.21
C GLY A 271 -17.02 -1.41 2.80
N ASN A 272 -16.89 -1.34 4.13
CA ASN A 272 -16.30 -0.19 4.82
C ASN A 272 -15.09 -0.60 5.66
N ALA A 273 -14.24 0.39 5.90
CA ALA A 273 -13.14 0.33 6.86
C ALA A 273 -13.33 1.43 7.89
N THR A 274 -13.61 1.05 9.14
CA THR A 274 -13.62 1.97 10.27
C THR A 274 -12.21 2.09 10.83
N LEU A 275 -11.54 3.19 10.52
CA LEU A 275 -10.17 3.51 10.95
C LEU A 275 -10.21 4.30 12.25
N ASN A 276 -9.59 3.78 13.32
CA ASN A 276 -9.37 4.50 14.57
C ASN A 276 -7.92 4.97 14.67
N ILE A 277 -7.71 6.28 14.73
CA ILE A 277 -6.40 6.90 14.98
C ILE A 277 -6.53 7.74 16.26
N SER A 278 -5.79 7.35 17.30
CA SER A 278 -5.76 8.08 18.58
C SER A 278 -7.16 8.40 19.15
N GLY A 279 -8.11 7.46 19.05
CA GLY A 279 -9.47 7.62 19.55
C GLY A 279 -10.44 8.34 18.60
N LYS A 280 -9.97 8.84 17.45
CA LYS A 280 -10.84 9.39 16.39
C LYS A 280 -11.18 8.32 15.37
N ASN A 281 -12.44 8.26 14.97
CA ASN A 281 -12.93 7.34 13.95
C ASN A 281 -13.06 8.05 12.60
N PHE A 282 -12.58 7.39 11.56
CA PHE A 282 -12.74 7.75 10.16
C PHE A 282 -13.38 6.57 9.45
N GLU A 283 -14.36 6.84 8.61
CA GLU A 283 -15.01 5.83 7.78
C GLU A 283 -14.45 5.92 6.36
N ALA A 284 -13.97 4.80 5.84
CA ALA A 284 -13.48 4.68 4.48
C ALA A 284 -14.34 3.70 3.67
N ASP A 285 -14.50 3.97 2.38
CA ASP A 285 -15.01 2.99 1.44
C ASP A 285 -13.90 2.01 1.05
N LEU A 286 -14.08 0.71 1.29
CA LEU A 286 -13.04 -0.29 1.00
C LEU A 286 -12.85 -0.55 -0.49
N THR A 287 -13.81 -0.19 -1.33
CA THR A 287 -13.68 -0.34 -2.78
C THR A 287 -12.76 0.76 -3.30
N SER A 288 -13.09 2.04 -3.06
CA SER A 288 -12.30 3.16 -3.60
C SER A 288 -11.05 3.49 -2.78
N GLY A 289 -11.05 3.20 -1.48
CA GLY A 289 -10.04 3.66 -0.54
C GLY A 289 -10.16 5.13 -0.17
N GLU A 290 -11.29 5.80 -0.45
CA GLU A 290 -11.53 7.19 -0.07
C GLU A 290 -12.26 7.30 1.28
N LEU A 291 -11.97 8.35 2.05
CA LEU A 291 -12.74 8.69 3.25
C LEU A 291 -14.15 9.20 2.89
N LYS A 292 -15.12 8.91 3.76
CA LYS A 292 -16.52 9.33 3.62
C LYS A 292 -16.80 10.70 4.22
#